data_AF-A0A917KTW0-F1
#
_entry.id   AF-A0A917KTW0-F1
#
_cell.length_a   1.000
_cell.length_b   1.000
_cell.length_c   1.000
_cell.angle_alpha   90.00
_cell.angle_beta   90.00
_cell.angle_gamma   90.00
#
_symmetry.space_group_name_H-M   'P 1'
#
loop_
_entity.id
_entity.type
_entity.pdbx_description
1 polymer ?
#
loop_
_entity_poly.entity_id
_entity_poly.type
_entity_poly.pdbx_seq_one_letter_code
_entity_poly.pdbx_strand_id
1 'polypeptide(L)'
;MKTEEFLIELDEEMLDYFREIAEEMVSRFGISRAEAVARINSTYEGARIEPYPDLMCHEMPDYWAYGLYFEPRDGQLPYGAPGEDLSEWEVRPAPPTDSHVWTIPV
;
A
#
# COMPACT_ATOMS: atom_id res chain seq x y z
N MET A 1 12.96 -0.10 -12.93
CA MET A 1 12.22 -0.77 -14.03
C MET A 1 10.73 -0.68 -13.73
N LYS A 2 9.86 -0.40 -14.71
CA LYS A 2 8.40 -0.44 -14.49
C LYS A 2 7.91 -1.87 -14.58
N THR A 3 7.06 -2.30 -13.65
CA THR A 3 6.54 -3.68 -13.59
C THR A 3 5.11 -3.76 -14.12
N GLU A 4 4.61 -4.97 -14.35
CA GLU A 4 3.19 -5.17 -14.69
C GLU A 4 2.28 -4.90 -13.49
N GLU A 5 2.78 -5.10 -12.26
CA GLU A 5 2.01 -4.87 -11.02
C GLU A 5 1.97 -3.37 -10.65
N PHE A 6 3.14 -2.73 -10.57
CA PHE A 6 3.26 -1.36 -10.04
C PHE A 6 3.52 -0.33 -11.14
N LEU A 7 2.77 0.78 -11.09
CA LEU A 7 2.87 1.89 -12.04
C LEU A 7 4.11 2.78 -11.83
N ILE A 8 4.99 2.40 -10.92
CA ILE A 8 6.20 3.12 -10.49
C ILE A 8 7.41 2.34 -10.98
N GLU A 9 8.51 3.04 -11.22
CA GLU A 9 9.79 2.39 -11.48
C GLU A 9 10.44 1.95 -10.17
N LEU A 10 10.61 0.64 -10.01
CA LEU A 10 11.26 0.04 -8.85
C LEU A 10 12.48 -0.77 -9.32
N ASP A 11 13.53 -0.83 -8.51
CA ASP A 11 14.55 -1.87 -8.66
C ASP A 11 14.04 -3.19 -8.06
N GLU A 12 14.87 -4.24 -8.09
CA GLU A 12 14.45 -5.58 -7.65
C GLU A 12 14.09 -5.63 -6.16
N GLU A 13 14.88 -4.99 -5.30
CA GLU A 13 14.64 -4.99 -3.85
C GLU A 13 13.47 -4.09 -3.44
N MET A 14 13.29 -2.92 -4.09
CA MET A 14 12.10 -2.09 -3.88
C MET A 14 10.82 -2.76 -4.41
N LEU A 15 10.92 -3.55 -5.48
CA LEU A 15 9.79 -4.35 -5.96
C LEU A 15 9.34 -5.35 -4.90
N ASP A 16 10.28 -6.07 -4.28
CA ASP A 16 9.96 -7.03 -3.22
C ASP A 16 9.39 -6.32 -1.99
N TYR A 17 9.94 -5.16 -1.61
CA TYR A 17 9.38 -4.33 -0.53
C TYR A 17 7.93 -3.88 -0.82
N PHE A 18 7.62 -3.47 -2.05
CA PHE A 18 6.24 -3.10 -2.44
C PHE A 18 5.29 -4.31 -2.48
N ARG A 19 5.79 -5.49 -2.83
CA ARG A 19 5.00 -6.75 -2.75
C ARG A 19 4.71 -7.12 -1.31
N GLU A 20 5.66 -6.94 -0.39
CA GLU A 20 5.44 -7.13 1.05
C GLU A 20 4.35 -6.18 1.57
N ILE A 21 4.34 -4.91 1.16
CA ILE A 21 3.24 -3.97 1.53
C ILE A 21 1.89 -4.54 1.07
N ALA A 22 1.79 -5.00 -0.18
CA ALA A 22 0.55 -5.58 -0.69
C ALA A 22 0.13 -6.84 0.08
N GLU A 23 1.08 -7.67 0.50
CA GLU A 23 0.83 -8.87 1.31
C GLU A 23 0.37 -8.54 2.73
N GLU A 24 0.94 -7.51 3.35
CA GLU A 24 0.48 -6.99 4.64
C GLU A 24 -0.96 -6.47 4.54
N MET A 25 -1.32 -5.77 3.45
CA MET A 25 -2.71 -5.32 3.24
C MET A 25 -3.70 -6.50 3.08
N VAL A 26 -3.33 -7.51 2.31
CA VAL A 26 -4.16 -8.72 2.12
C VAL A 26 -4.34 -9.47 3.44
N SER A 27 -3.24 -9.73 4.15
CA SER A 27 -3.24 -10.54 5.37
C SER A 27 -3.95 -9.87 6.54
N ARG A 28 -3.82 -8.54 6.69
CA ARG A 28 -4.38 -7.79 7.82
C ARG A 28 -5.80 -7.32 7.59
N PHE A 29 -6.13 -6.91 6.36
CA PHE A 29 -7.41 -6.25 6.07
C PHE A 29 -8.36 -7.12 5.25
N GLY A 30 -7.89 -8.26 4.73
CA GLY A 30 -8.73 -9.22 4.01
C GLY A 30 -9.18 -8.75 2.63
N ILE A 31 -8.53 -7.74 2.06
CA ILE A 31 -8.78 -7.30 0.67
C ILE A 31 -8.08 -8.20 -0.34
N SER A 32 -8.48 -8.12 -1.60
CA SER A 32 -7.80 -8.85 -2.67
C SER A 32 -6.41 -8.25 -2.95
N ARG A 33 -5.49 -9.05 -3.50
CA ARG A 33 -4.19 -8.55 -3.97
C ARG A 33 -4.37 -7.47 -5.04
N ALA A 34 -5.38 -7.59 -5.90
CA ALA A 34 -5.69 -6.60 -6.92
C ALA A 34 -6.04 -5.23 -6.32
N GLU A 35 -6.86 -5.22 -5.26
CA GLU A 35 -7.18 -3.98 -4.55
C GLU A 35 -5.96 -3.40 -3.83
N ALA A 36 -5.14 -4.24 -3.18
CA ALA A 36 -3.91 -3.80 -2.53
C ALA A 36 -2.95 -3.12 -3.53
N VAL A 37 -2.72 -3.74 -4.68
CA VAL A 37 -1.91 -3.17 -5.77
C VAL A 37 -2.54 -1.89 -6.32
N ALA A 38 -3.86 -1.84 -6.51
CA ALA A 38 -4.55 -0.65 -6.99
C ALA A 38 -4.41 0.53 -6.00
N ARG A 39 -4.49 0.29 -4.70
CA ARG A 39 -4.28 1.31 -3.66
C ARG A 39 -2.85 1.83 -3.68
N ILE A 40 -1.85 0.94 -3.76
CA ILE A 40 -0.43 1.33 -3.89
C ILE A 40 -0.22 2.19 -5.15
N ASN A 41 -0.74 1.74 -6.30
CA ASN A 41 -0.65 2.48 -7.56
C ASN A 41 -1.32 3.85 -7.46
N SER A 42 -2.52 3.93 -6.89
CA SER A 42 -3.23 5.20 -6.74
C SER A 42 -2.48 6.21 -5.85
N THR A 43 -1.71 5.73 -4.88
CA THR A 43 -0.96 6.59 -3.96
C THR A 43 0.38 7.03 -4.52
N TYR A 44 1.09 6.13 -5.18
CA TYR A 44 2.49 6.36 -5.56
C TYR A 44 2.71 6.54 -7.06
N GLU A 45 1.69 6.44 -7.92
CA GLU A 45 1.85 6.75 -9.35
C GLU A 45 2.49 8.14 -9.55
N GLY A 46 3.56 8.18 -10.35
CA GLY A 46 4.32 9.41 -10.60
C GLY A 46 5.27 9.82 -9.47
N ALA A 47 5.29 9.10 -8.34
CA ALA A 47 6.31 9.27 -7.32
C ALA A 47 7.67 8.79 -7.84
N ARG A 48 8.73 9.40 -7.32
CA ARG A 48 10.10 8.97 -7.52
C ARG A 48 10.54 8.23 -6.27
N ILE A 49 10.79 6.93 -6.41
CA ILE A 49 11.34 6.06 -5.38
C ILE A 49 12.82 5.83 -5.74
N GLU A 50 13.73 6.13 -4.82
CA GLU A 50 15.15 5.87 -5.03
C GLU A 50 15.44 4.35 -4.94
N PRO A 51 16.60 3.88 -5.46
CA PRO A 51 17.00 2.49 -5.32
C PRO A 51 17.07 2.05 -3.85
N TYR A 52 16.91 0.76 -3.61
CA TYR A 52 16.91 0.21 -2.26
C TYR A 52 18.25 0.45 -1.53
N PRO A 53 18.22 0.84 -0.24
CA PRO A 53 17.04 1.26 0.51
C PRO A 53 16.68 2.74 0.23
N ASP A 54 15.41 2.98 -0.09
CA ASP A 54 14.82 4.33 -0.13
C ASP A 54 14.52 4.84 1.30
N LEU A 55 14.24 6.14 1.46
CA LEU A 55 13.78 6.71 2.73
C LEU A 55 12.51 6.00 3.26
N MET A 56 11.64 5.54 2.37
CA MET A 56 10.45 4.75 2.71
C MET A 56 10.78 3.48 3.51
N CYS A 57 11.94 2.87 3.24
CA CYS A 57 12.40 1.65 3.91
C CYS A 57 12.82 1.87 5.37
N HIS A 58 12.78 3.11 5.89
CA HIS A 58 12.87 3.36 7.32
C HIS A 58 11.68 2.81 8.11
N GLU A 59 10.52 2.70 7.46
CA GLU A 59 9.32 2.10 8.04
C GLU A 59 9.15 0.66 7.52
N MET A 60 8.43 -0.15 8.29
CA MET A 60 8.10 -1.52 7.90
C MET A 60 6.97 -1.53 6.85
N PRO A 61 6.86 -2.57 6.00
CA PRO A 61 5.77 -2.67 5.03
C PRO A 61 4.36 -2.54 5.63
N ASP A 62 4.17 -3.04 6.85
CA ASP A 62 2.87 -2.98 7.52
C ASP A 62 2.48 -1.57 7.93
N TYR A 63 3.42 -0.71 8.35
CA TYR A 63 3.16 0.72 8.57
C TYR A 63 2.50 1.36 7.34
N TRP A 64 3.06 1.12 6.15
CA TRP A 64 2.51 1.63 4.91
C TRP A 64 1.17 0.99 4.56
N ALA A 65 0.98 -0.30 4.82
CA ALA A 65 -0.31 -0.96 4.65
C ALA A 65 -1.43 -0.25 5.43
N TYR A 66 -1.19 0.11 6.70
CA TYR A 66 -2.16 0.90 7.50
C TYR A 66 -2.43 2.28 6.88
N GLY A 67 -1.39 2.99 6.43
CA GLY A 67 -1.52 4.31 5.81
C GLY A 67 -2.29 4.31 4.48
N LEU A 68 -2.16 3.23 3.71
CA LEU A 68 -2.85 3.01 2.43
C LEU A 68 -4.29 2.52 2.59
N TYR A 69 -4.64 1.96 3.74
CA TYR A 69 -5.96 1.38 3.99
C TYR A 69 -6.88 2.25 4.83
N PHE A 70 -6.36 2.92 5.88
CA PHE A 70 -7.16 3.75 6.78
C PHE A 70 -6.91 5.25 6.56
N GLU A 71 -7.95 6.06 6.77
CA GLU A 71 -7.80 7.51 6.92
C GLU A 71 -7.13 7.84 8.26
N PRO A 72 -6.13 8.74 8.28
CA PRO A 72 -5.48 9.14 9.51
C PRO A 72 -6.43 9.99 10.36
N ARG A 73 -6.48 9.70 11.66
CA ARG A 73 -7.21 10.50 12.65
C ARG A 73 -6.22 11.39 13.38
N ASP A 74 -6.36 12.70 13.22
CA ASP A 74 -5.46 13.69 13.81
C ASP A 74 -3.96 13.43 13.49
N GLY A 75 -3.69 12.91 12.28
CA GLY A 75 -2.34 12.54 11.82
C GLY A 75 -1.83 11.19 12.32
N GLN A 76 -2.64 10.44 13.05
CA GLN A 76 -2.29 9.12 13.59
C GLN A 76 -2.95 8.00 12.78
N LEU A 77 -2.22 6.91 12.58
CA LEU A 77 -2.70 5.65 12.00
C LEU A 77 -3.02 4.64 13.12
N PRO A 78 -3.87 3.62 12.87
CA PRO A 78 -4.10 2.51 13.81
C PRO A 78 -2.92 1.52 13.85
N TYR A 79 -1.69 2.02 13.77
CA TYR A 79 -0.46 1.25 13.74
C TYR A 79 0.21 1.24 15.11
N GLY A 80 0.65 0.06 15.55
CA GLY A 80 1.41 -0.08 16.80
C GLY A 80 0.59 0.09 18.09
N ALA A 81 -0.74 0.18 18.02
CA ALA A 81 -1.63 0.24 19.18
C ALA A 81 -2.20 -1.17 19.48
N PRO A 82 -1.69 -1.88 20.51
CA PRO A 82 -2.15 -3.23 20.81
C PRO A 82 -3.60 -3.22 21.29
N GLY A 83 -4.44 -4.04 20.66
CA GLY A 83 -5.87 -4.12 21.01
C GLY A 83 -6.73 -2.96 20.49
N GLU A 84 -6.21 -2.16 19.57
CA GLU A 84 -6.99 -1.16 18.83
C GLU A 84 -8.11 -1.84 18.05
N ASP A 85 -9.34 -1.33 18.20
CA ASP A 85 -10.49 -1.82 17.43
C ASP A 85 -10.50 -1.15 16.05
N LEU A 86 -10.02 -1.89 15.04
CA LEU A 86 -9.95 -1.40 13.66
C LEU A 86 -11.33 -1.11 13.04
N SER A 87 -12.43 -1.59 13.64
CA SER A 87 -13.78 -1.33 13.12
C SER A 87 -14.25 0.12 13.37
N GLU A 88 -13.61 0.82 14.30
CA GLU A 88 -13.86 2.24 14.59
C GLU A 88 -13.06 3.19 13.69
N TRP A 89 -12.19 2.67 12.84
CA TRP A 89 -11.35 3.46 11.93
C TRP A 89 -11.99 3.58 10.55
N GLU A 90 -11.93 4.78 9.99
CA GLU A 90 -12.45 5.04 8.66
C GLU A 90 -11.51 4.43 7.60
N VAL A 91 -12.06 3.54 6.78
CA VAL A 91 -11.34 2.90 5.67
C VAL A 91 -11.38 3.83 4.46
N ARG A 92 -10.22 4.05 3.84
CA ARG A 92 -10.12 4.79 2.57
C ARG A 92 -10.93 4.06 1.50
N PRO A 93 -11.73 4.76 0.67
CA PRO A 93 -12.42 4.12 -0.43
C PRO A 93 -11.42 3.44 -1.37
N ALA A 94 -11.79 2.26 -1.89
CA ALA A 94 -10.98 1.61 -2.92
C ALA A 94 -10.95 2.50 -4.19
N PRO A 95 -9.86 2.44 -4.99
CA PRO A 95 -9.82 3.13 -6.27
C PRO A 95 -10.99 2.74 -7.18
N PRO A 96 -11.54 3.65 -8.01
CA PRO A 96 -12.63 3.31 -8.95
C PRO A 96 -12.25 2.12 -9.84
N THR A 97 -13.15 1.14 -10.01
CA THR A 97 -12.86 -0.13 -10.73
C THR A 97 -12.58 0.05 -12.23
N ASP A 98 -12.96 1.18 -12.80
CA ASP A 98 -12.68 1.58 -14.18
C ASP A 98 -11.39 2.40 -14.34
N SER A 99 -10.64 2.61 -13.24
CA SER A 99 -9.37 3.32 -13.23
C SER A 99 -8.21 2.46 -13.75
N HIS A 100 -7.19 3.09 -14.34
CA HIS A 100 -5.99 2.42 -14.87
C HIS A 100 -5.05 1.88 -13.80
N VAL A 101 -5.27 2.24 -12.52
CA VAL A 101 -4.45 1.77 -11.39
C VAL A 101 -4.67 0.29 -11.06
N TRP A 102 -5.75 -0.30 -11.59
CA TRP A 102 -6.02 -1.74 -11.54
C TRP A 102 -5.25 -2.47 -12.63
N THR A 103 -4.02 -2.86 -12.31
CA THR A 103 -3.06 -3.42 -13.27
C THR A 103 -3.03 -4.95 -13.30
N ILE A 104 -3.57 -5.61 -12.26
CA ILE A 104 -3.68 -7.07 -12.18
C ILE A 104 -5.15 -7.53 -12.10
N PRO A 105 -5.48 -8.77 -12.51
CA PRO A 105 -6.85 -9.27 -12.47
C PRO A 105 -7.46 -9.28 -11.07
N VAL A 106 -8.73 -8.83 -10.98
CA VAL A 106 -9.56 -8.86 -9.76
C VAL A 106 -10.10 -10.25 -9.47
#